data_AF-A8NZ90-F1
#
_entry.id   AF-A8NZ90-F1
#
_cell.length_a   1.000
_cell.length_b   1.000
_cell.length_c   1.000
_cell.angle_alpha   90.00
_cell.angle_beta   90.00
_cell.angle_gamma   90.00
#
_symmetry.space_group_name_H-M   'P 1'
#
loop_
_entity.id
_entity.type
_entity.pdbx_description
1 polymer ?
#
loop_
_entity_poly.entity_id
_entity_poly.type
_entity_poly.pdbx_seq_one_letter_code
_entity_poly.pdbx_strand_id
1 'polypeptide(L)'
;MSHTEEVDLLSIDDPVSALEFLGHTASYFHALCFTKYTAPTKPQPHSEHLAIEYRLQLYLASNIVMDALKNQIVINETFENLLAQAKNPQHRVDPEFPPKEDGVSQLVSGPAHVCDRNGRLLFLHLPRVLTAVQLDIVEEACRDLVNAPHSKMEVKTDGSWRSQAKYFKDTSTSEFTPGVLSLSPCWFMQNHPPPKHKPMVSASIRRRDGKDGGIPFVRAMREAFSLIGAVLYVLNPSQYEQGVETWQKLAATNCEGSAPKCAELMAGVLRIWASPFTVTQVISNRETPFHFDTLGNPNWYDCLLTVGRYGGGRLELKRVGRHFRYERGTMAFILSQVLEHGVAEVDGERICLASFMRPEVLKYILEWRAHASRPETVHSIEERLGVPEAERRGI
;
A
#
# COMPACT_ATOMS: atom_id res chain seq x y z
N MET A 1 29.21 35.04 -5.57
CA MET A 1 28.78 33.63 -5.68
C MET A 1 28.05 33.29 -4.39
N SER A 2 26.72 33.29 -4.42
CA SER A 2 25.92 32.91 -3.24
C SER A 2 26.09 31.40 -3.04
N HIS A 3 26.72 31.00 -1.94
CA HIS A 3 26.59 29.65 -1.42
C HIS A 3 25.13 29.48 -1.00
N THR A 4 24.29 28.96 -1.89
CA THR A 4 23.03 28.35 -1.49
C THR A 4 23.40 27.20 -0.56
N GLU A 5 23.06 27.33 0.72
CA GLU A 5 23.12 26.23 1.67
C GLU A 5 22.38 25.04 1.06
N GLU A 6 23.08 23.93 0.89
CA GLU A 6 22.52 22.71 0.35
C GLU A 6 21.55 22.17 1.41
N VAL A 7 20.24 22.39 1.21
CA VAL A 7 19.19 21.95 2.14
C VAL A 7 19.30 20.43 2.30
N ASP A 8 19.63 19.97 3.51
CA ASP A 8 19.64 18.54 3.82
C ASP A 8 18.20 18.02 3.87
N LEU A 9 17.69 17.49 2.77
CA LEU A 9 16.32 16.96 2.69
C LEU A 9 16.11 15.70 3.57
N LEU A 10 17.17 15.14 4.16
CA LEU A 10 17.11 14.03 5.12
C LEU A 10 17.27 14.51 6.57
N SER A 11 17.52 15.80 6.80
CA SER A 11 17.38 16.41 8.12
C SER A 11 15.90 16.46 8.47
N ILE A 12 15.60 16.15 9.72
CA ILE A 12 14.23 16.16 10.23
C ILE A 12 14.20 17.17 11.36
N ASP A 13 13.42 18.23 11.15
CA ASP A 13 13.02 19.18 12.19
C ASP A 13 11.73 18.74 12.91
N ASP A 14 11.21 17.55 12.55
CA ASP A 14 10.03 16.97 13.17
C ASP A 14 10.35 16.44 14.58
N PRO A 15 9.50 16.71 15.58
CA PRO A 15 9.73 16.27 16.95
C PRO A 15 9.70 14.75 17.12
N VAL A 16 9.17 13.99 16.14
CA VAL A 16 9.12 12.52 16.19
C VAL A 16 9.55 11.87 14.88
N SER A 17 10.20 10.71 15.00
CA SER A 17 10.57 9.90 13.83
C SER A 17 9.34 9.44 13.06
N ALA A 18 9.51 9.11 11.78
CA ALA A 18 8.43 8.53 10.97
C ALA A 18 7.84 7.24 11.57
N LEU A 19 8.68 6.45 12.24
CA LEU A 19 8.25 5.20 12.87
C LEU A 19 7.42 5.43 14.14
N GLU A 20 7.79 6.41 14.97
CA GLU A 20 6.98 6.81 16.13
C GLU A 20 5.65 7.42 15.69
N PHE A 21 5.66 8.26 14.65
CA PHE A 21 4.44 8.83 14.07
C PHE A 21 3.50 7.74 13.53
N LEU A 22 4.05 6.74 12.85
CA LEU A 22 3.31 5.56 12.39
C LEU A 22 2.68 4.81 13.58
N GLY A 23 3.43 4.60 14.66
CA GLY A 23 2.93 3.99 15.90
C GLY A 23 1.79 4.78 16.54
N HIS A 24 1.97 6.09 16.73
CA HIS A 24 0.92 6.98 17.26
C HIS A 24 -0.35 6.94 16.39
N THR A 25 -0.18 6.94 15.06
CA THR A 25 -1.30 6.85 14.11
C THR A 25 -2.04 5.52 14.27
N ALA A 26 -1.33 4.39 14.29
CA ALA A 26 -1.93 3.06 14.40
C ALA A 26 -2.69 2.89 15.72
N SER A 27 -2.10 3.31 16.84
CA SER A 27 -2.76 3.24 18.16
C SER A 27 -4.01 4.11 18.22
N TYR A 28 -3.94 5.35 17.72
CA TYR A 28 -5.09 6.24 17.71
C TYR A 28 -6.20 5.74 16.79
N PHE A 29 -5.86 5.28 15.58
CA PHE A 29 -6.82 4.72 14.63
C PHE A 29 -7.52 3.48 15.17
N HIS A 30 -6.78 2.57 15.81
CA HIS A 30 -7.36 1.41 16.49
C HIS A 30 -8.36 1.84 17.58
N ALA A 31 -8.01 2.83 18.42
CA ALA A 31 -8.91 3.36 19.44
C ALA A 31 -10.18 3.97 18.83
N LEU A 32 -10.07 4.67 17.70
CA LEU A 32 -11.22 5.21 16.97
C LEU A 32 -12.15 4.11 16.46
N CYS A 33 -11.61 3.01 15.93
CA CYS A 33 -12.40 1.86 15.50
C CYS A 33 -13.05 1.14 16.70
N PHE A 34 -12.27 0.87 17.74
CA PHE A 34 -12.73 0.19 18.96
C PHE A 34 -13.89 0.93 19.64
N THR A 35 -13.85 2.27 19.63
CA THR A 35 -14.83 3.08 20.34
C THR A 35 -16.13 3.36 19.60
N LYS A 36 -16.28 2.86 18.36
CA LYS A 36 -17.56 2.96 17.63
C LYS A 36 -18.69 2.20 18.31
N TYR A 37 -18.38 1.18 19.12
CA TYR A 37 -19.37 0.32 19.77
C TYR A 37 -19.37 0.41 21.30
N THR A 38 -18.47 1.19 21.90
CA THR A 38 -18.31 1.25 23.36
C THR A 38 -18.82 2.54 24.00
N ALA A 39 -19.43 3.44 23.20
CA ALA A 39 -20.01 4.73 23.64
C ALA A 39 -19.10 5.49 24.64
N PRO A 40 -17.89 5.90 24.23
CA PRO A 40 -16.92 6.47 25.15
C PRO A 40 -17.42 7.76 25.80
N THR A 41 -17.25 7.88 27.12
CA THR A 41 -17.64 9.07 27.90
C THR A 41 -16.62 10.20 27.85
N LYS A 42 -15.46 9.97 27.24
CA LYS A 42 -14.36 10.94 27.07
C LYS A 42 -13.79 10.85 25.64
N PRO A 43 -13.21 11.94 25.12
CA PRO A 43 -12.46 11.90 23.87
C PRO A 43 -11.34 10.85 23.93
N GLN A 44 -11.08 10.20 22.79
CA GLN A 44 -9.99 9.22 22.72
C GLN A 44 -8.64 9.91 22.93
N PRO A 45 -7.76 9.34 23.78
CA PRO A 45 -6.42 9.87 23.97
C PRO A 45 -5.67 9.81 22.64
N HIS A 46 -4.87 10.83 22.36
CA HIS A 46 -4.07 10.93 21.15
C HIS A 46 -2.73 11.58 21.49
N SER A 47 -1.72 11.30 20.67
CA SER A 47 -0.45 12.03 20.74
C SER A 47 -0.67 13.51 20.39
N GLU A 48 0.10 14.40 21.01
CA GLU A 48 0.13 15.83 20.66
C GLU A 48 0.71 16.07 19.26
N HIS A 49 1.47 15.11 18.72
CA HIS A 49 2.05 15.18 17.38
C HIS A 49 1.04 14.88 16.26
N LEU A 50 -0.19 14.47 16.59
CA LEU A 50 -1.27 14.28 15.62
C LEU A 50 -2.09 15.57 15.52
N ALA A 51 -1.82 16.36 14.47
CA ALA A 51 -2.57 17.57 14.15
C ALA A 51 -4.09 17.30 14.06
N ILE A 52 -4.91 18.30 14.37
CA ILE A 52 -6.37 18.14 14.43
C ILE A 52 -6.97 17.72 13.07
N GLU A 53 -6.44 18.24 11.98
CA GLU A 53 -6.84 17.93 10.61
C GLU A 53 -6.58 16.45 10.29
N TYR A 54 -5.41 15.94 10.68
CA TYR A 54 -5.07 14.55 10.49
C TYR A 54 -5.87 13.63 11.42
N ARG A 55 -6.17 14.05 12.66
CA ARG A 55 -7.09 13.31 13.54
C ARG A 55 -8.50 13.21 12.94
N LEU A 56 -9.00 14.26 12.29
CA LEU A 56 -10.27 14.22 11.56
C LEU A 56 -10.21 13.26 10.37
N GLN A 57 -9.12 13.28 9.60
CA GLN A 57 -8.87 12.30 8.54
C GLN A 57 -8.94 10.86 9.07
N LEU A 58 -8.26 10.57 10.19
CA LEU A 58 -8.28 9.24 10.81
C LEU A 58 -9.69 8.85 11.31
N TYR A 59 -10.43 9.80 11.89
CA TYR A 59 -11.82 9.58 12.29
C TYR A 59 -12.72 9.21 11.11
N LEU A 60 -12.64 9.95 9.99
CA LEU A 60 -13.44 9.67 8.80
C LEU A 60 -13.05 8.32 8.16
N ALA A 61 -11.75 8.05 8.06
CA ALA A 61 -11.26 6.76 7.57
C ALA A 61 -11.72 5.60 8.45
N SER A 62 -11.78 5.78 9.78
CA SER A 62 -12.28 4.74 10.69
C SER A 62 -13.75 4.40 10.40
N ASN A 63 -14.60 5.38 10.06
CA ASN A 63 -15.98 5.11 9.67
C ASN A 63 -16.05 4.24 8.41
N ILE A 64 -15.25 4.58 7.40
CA ILE A 64 -15.22 3.85 6.11
C ILE A 64 -14.75 2.40 6.32
N VAL A 65 -13.73 2.18 7.16
CA VAL A 65 -13.26 0.83 7.51
C VAL A 65 -14.35 0.04 8.24
N MET A 66 -14.99 0.64 9.25
CA MET A 66 -16.06 -0.06 9.99
C MET A 66 -17.28 -0.35 9.10
N ASP A 67 -17.61 0.53 8.16
CA ASP A 67 -18.69 0.29 7.19
C ASP A 67 -18.30 -0.83 6.20
N ALA A 68 -17.04 -0.90 5.78
CA ALA A 68 -16.55 -1.99 4.93
C ALA A 68 -16.61 -3.35 5.64
N LEU A 69 -16.28 -3.40 6.94
CA LEU A 69 -16.42 -4.62 7.75
C LEU A 69 -17.88 -5.06 7.90
N LYS A 70 -18.83 -4.12 7.92
CA LYS A 70 -20.27 -4.47 7.91
C LYS A 70 -20.74 -5.01 6.55
N ASN A 71 -20.15 -4.57 5.44
CA ASN A 71 -20.60 -4.90 4.09
C ASN A 71 -19.83 -6.12 3.53
N GLN A 72 -20.23 -7.30 3.97
CA GLN A 72 -19.58 -8.57 3.66
C GLN A 72 -20.02 -9.17 2.32
N ILE A 73 -19.05 -9.68 1.57
CA ILE A 73 -19.25 -10.53 0.38
C ILE A 73 -18.56 -11.87 0.66
N VAL A 74 -19.34 -12.92 0.90
CA VAL A 74 -18.80 -14.27 1.12
C VAL A 74 -18.70 -14.99 -0.22
N ILE A 75 -17.52 -15.54 -0.54
CA ILE A 75 -17.36 -16.44 -1.69
C ILE A 75 -17.40 -17.90 -1.25
N ASN A 76 -17.93 -18.76 -2.11
CA ASN A 76 -18.02 -20.19 -1.86
C ASN A 76 -16.70 -20.93 -2.10
N GLU A 77 -15.60 -20.40 -1.58
CA GLU A 77 -14.24 -20.94 -1.73
C GLU A 77 -13.48 -20.82 -0.40
N THR A 78 -12.41 -21.60 -0.21
CA THR A 78 -11.49 -21.45 0.92
C THR A 78 -10.21 -20.77 0.48
N PHE A 79 -9.58 -20.02 1.38
CA PHE A 79 -8.24 -19.46 1.15
C PHE A 79 -7.24 -20.53 0.67
N GLU A 80 -7.25 -21.73 1.25
CA GLU A 80 -6.35 -22.81 0.84
C GLU A 80 -6.60 -23.26 -0.61
N ASN A 81 -7.86 -23.38 -1.03
CA ASN A 81 -8.21 -23.74 -2.40
C ASN A 81 -7.80 -22.64 -3.39
N LEU A 82 -8.11 -21.38 -3.07
CA LEU A 82 -7.73 -20.23 -3.88
C LEU A 82 -6.21 -20.16 -4.06
N LEU A 83 -5.45 -20.33 -2.97
CA LEU A 83 -4.00 -20.34 -3.01
C LEU A 83 -3.44 -21.52 -3.81
N ALA A 84 -4.03 -22.71 -3.69
CA ALA A 84 -3.62 -23.88 -4.48
C ALA A 84 -3.82 -23.62 -5.98
N GLN A 85 -4.93 -22.98 -6.36
CA GLN A 85 -5.22 -22.63 -7.74
C GLN A 85 -4.30 -21.53 -8.28
N ALA A 86 -4.02 -20.49 -7.49
CA ALA A 86 -3.12 -19.39 -7.87
C ALA A 86 -1.68 -19.84 -8.15
N LYS A 87 -1.24 -20.95 -7.54
CA LYS A 87 0.08 -21.54 -7.78
C LYS A 87 0.19 -22.20 -9.15
N ASN A 88 -0.93 -22.50 -9.82
CA ASN A 88 -0.92 -23.13 -11.14
C ASN A 88 -0.29 -22.18 -12.19
N PRO A 89 0.85 -22.55 -12.81
CA PRO A 89 1.54 -21.71 -13.80
C PRO A 89 0.68 -21.33 -15.00
N GLN A 90 -0.30 -22.15 -15.39
CA GLN A 90 -1.19 -21.89 -16.53
C GLN A 90 -2.14 -20.71 -16.30
N HIS A 91 -2.30 -20.25 -15.07
CA HIS A 91 -3.24 -19.18 -14.70
C HIS A 91 -2.55 -17.92 -14.13
N ARG A 92 -1.21 -17.81 -14.20
CA ARG A 92 -0.50 -16.70 -13.52
C ARG A 92 -0.74 -15.33 -14.14
N VAL A 93 -0.94 -15.30 -15.45
CA VAL A 93 -1.32 -14.11 -16.21
C VAL A 93 -2.31 -14.58 -17.26
N ASP A 94 -3.46 -13.96 -17.27
CA ASP A 94 -4.42 -14.09 -18.36
C ASP A 94 -4.18 -12.90 -19.31
N PRO A 95 -3.95 -13.13 -20.61
CA PRO A 95 -3.73 -12.05 -21.56
C PRO A 95 -4.96 -11.12 -21.71
N GLU A 96 -6.13 -11.55 -21.24
CA GLU A 96 -7.35 -10.74 -21.25
C GLU A 96 -7.29 -9.59 -20.25
N PHE A 97 -7.72 -8.43 -20.72
CA PHE A 97 -7.99 -7.28 -19.87
C PHE A 97 -9.36 -7.41 -19.24
N PRO A 98 -9.54 -6.88 -18.02
CA PRO A 98 -10.86 -6.77 -17.44
C PRO A 98 -11.77 -5.93 -18.37
N PRO A 99 -12.96 -6.43 -18.76
CA PRO A 99 -13.84 -5.70 -19.65
C PRO A 99 -14.41 -4.48 -18.94
N LYS A 100 -14.49 -3.32 -19.63
CA LYS A 100 -15.12 -2.13 -19.04
C LYS A 100 -16.53 -2.43 -18.53
N GLU A 101 -17.29 -3.27 -19.25
CA GLU A 101 -18.56 -3.88 -18.82
C GLU A 101 -18.70 -5.28 -19.39
N ASP A 102 -19.07 -6.26 -18.56
CA ASP A 102 -19.45 -7.62 -18.99
C ASP A 102 -20.97 -7.85 -18.97
N GLY A 103 -21.73 -6.93 -18.36
CA GLY A 103 -23.18 -7.04 -18.15
C GLY A 103 -23.60 -8.13 -17.15
N VAL A 104 -22.64 -8.78 -16.49
CA VAL A 104 -22.85 -9.95 -15.63
C VAL A 104 -22.34 -9.71 -14.22
N SER A 105 -21.13 -9.15 -14.08
CA SER A 105 -20.53 -8.84 -12.78
C SER A 105 -21.22 -7.64 -12.13
N GLN A 106 -21.43 -7.71 -10.81
CA GLN A 106 -22.09 -6.64 -10.06
C GLN A 106 -21.08 -5.60 -9.54
N LEU A 107 -21.36 -4.32 -9.80
CA LEU A 107 -20.57 -3.16 -9.36
C LEU A 107 -20.73 -2.89 -7.87
N VAL A 108 -19.62 -3.00 -7.15
CA VAL A 108 -19.54 -2.61 -5.74
C VAL A 108 -18.96 -1.20 -5.65
N SER A 109 -19.81 -0.23 -5.34
CA SER A 109 -19.43 1.19 -5.26
C SER A 109 -19.16 1.69 -3.83
N GLY A 110 -19.67 1.00 -2.82
CA GLY A 110 -19.51 1.35 -1.41
C GLY A 110 -18.34 0.64 -0.73
N PRO A 111 -18.02 1.02 0.52
CA PRO A 111 -17.07 0.28 1.34
C PRO A 111 -17.56 -1.16 1.52
N ALA A 112 -16.70 -2.15 1.31
CA ALA A 112 -17.05 -3.56 1.40
C ALA A 112 -15.81 -4.42 1.61
N HIS A 113 -16.01 -5.67 2.02
CA HIS A 113 -14.95 -6.67 2.04
C HIS A 113 -15.39 -7.97 1.39
N VAL A 114 -14.41 -8.74 0.92
CA VAL A 114 -14.60 -10.11 0.46
C VAL A 114 -13.94 -11.04 1.46
N CYS A 115 -14.64 -12.09 1.88
CA CYS A 115 -14.08 -13.15 2.70
C CYS A 115 -14.35 -14.53 2.11
N ASP A 116 -13.48 -15.49 2.47
CA ASP A 116 -13.68 -16.90 2.13
C ASP A 116 -14.84 -17.51 2.94
N ARG A 117 -15.21 -18.76 2.65
CA ARG A 117 -16.27 -19.49 3.37
C ARG A 117 -15.95 -19.80 4.83
N ASN A 118 -14.73 -19.52 5.29
CA ASN A 118 -14.30 -19.65 6.68
C ASN A 118 -14.14 -18.26 7.32
N GLY A 119 -14.67 -17.22 6.69
CA GLY A 119 -14.65 -15.84 7.17
C GLY A 119 -13.27 -15.17 7.11
N ARG A 120 -12.26 -15.76 6.44
CA ARG A 120 -10.96 -15.09 6.27
C ARG A 120 -11.10 -13.92 5.34
N LEU A 121 -10.68 -12.74 5.77
CA LEU A 121 -10.69 -11.55 4.93
C LEU A 121 -9.67 -11.75 3.80
N LEU A 122 -10.09 -11.48 2.56
CA LEU A 122 -9.26 -11.64 1.36
C LEU A 122 -9.03 -10.31 0.64
N PHE A 123 -10.02 -9.43 0.72
CA PHE A 123 -10.01 -8.12 0.08
C PHE A 123 -10.82 -7.11 0.88
N LEU A 124 -10.35 -5.87 0.97
CA LEU A 124 -11.06 -4.75 1.56
C LEU A 124 -11.09 -3.60 0.56
N HIS A 125 -12.28 -3.06 0.30
CA HIS A 125 -12.53 -1.93 -0.58
C HIS A 125 -12.94 -0.69 0.22
N LEU A 126 -12.17 0.38 0.13
CA LEU A 126 -12.35 1.63 0.88
C LEU A 126 -12.41 2.82 -0.10
N PRO A 127 -13.58 3.12 -0.68
CA PRO A 127 -13.73 4.27 -1.57
C PRO A 127 -13.67 5.58 -0.78
N ARG A 128 -12.94 6.56 -1.31
CA ARG A 128 -12.82 7.93 -0.73
C ARG A 128 -12.32 7.93 0.72
N VAL A 129 -11.31 7.11 1.02
CA VAL A 129 -10.77 7.01 2.39
C VAL A 129 -10.00 8.28 2.78
N LEU A 130 -9.42 8.98 1.81
CA LEU A 130 -8.75 10.27 2.02
C LEU A 130 -9.73 11.43 1.90
N THR A 131 -9.58 12.41 2.79
CA THR A 131 -10.19 13.74 2.68
C THR A 131 -9.66 14.44 1.42
N ALA A 132 -10.40 15.45 0.94
CA ALA A 132 -9.98 16.22 -0.24
C ALA A 132 -8.56 16.80 -0.08
N VAL A 133 -8.25 17.37 1.09
CA VAL A 133 -6.93 17.95 1.39
C VAL A 133 -5.82 16.90 1.30
N GLN A 134 -5.99 15.75 1.94
CA GLN A 134 -4.99 14.67 1.86
C GLN A 134 -4.85 14.11 0.45
N LEU A 135 -5.96 13.99 -0.27
CA LEU A 135 -5.96 13.50 -1.63
C LEU A 135 -5.22 14.43 -2.58
N ASP A 136 -5.34 15.75 -2.39
CA ASP A 136 -4.61 16.75 -3.15
C ASP A 136 -3.10 16.70 -2.85
N ILE A 137 -2.71 16.57 -1.57
CA ILE A 137 -1.30 16.39 -1.17
C ILE A 137 -0.68 15.15 -1.82
N VAL A 138 -1.37 14.01 -1.76
CA VAL A 138 -0.88 12.75 -2.35
C VAL A 138 -0.78 12.88 -3.88
N GLU A 139 -1.77 13.49 -4.53
CA GLU A 139 -1.77 13.69 -5.98
C GLU A 139 -0.64 14.61 -6.43
N GLU A 140 -0.43 15.73 -5.74
CA GLU A 140 0.67 16.67 -6.01
C GLU A 140 2.02 16.00 -5.81
N ALA A 141 2.22 15.28 -4.70
CA ALA A 141 3.44 14.51 -4.46
C ALA A 141 3.71 13.49 -5.58
N CYS A 142 2.67 12.78 -6.02
CA CYS A 142 2.78 11.85 -7.15
C CYS A 142 3.15 12.56 -8.45
N ARG A 143 2.52 13.71 -8.73
CA ARG A 143 2.79 14.55 -9.92
C ARG A 143 4.25 14.97 -9.97
N ASP A 144 4.74 15.50 -8.86
CA ASP A 144 6.12 15.98 -8.74
C ASP A 144 7.12 14.84 -8.90
N LEU A 145 6.84 13.67 -8.31
CA LEU A 145 7.69 12.50 -8.42
C LEU A 145 7.81 11.98 -9.86
N VAL A 146 6.67 11.78 -10.54
CA VAL A 146 6.70 11.16 -11.88
C VAL A 146 7.24 12.10 -12.94
N ASN A 147 7.07 13.41 -12.75
CA ASN A 147 7.54 14.44 -13.68
C ASN A 147 8.90 15.05 -13.29
N ALA A 148 9.52 14.61 -12.19
CA ALA A 148 10.82 15.13 -11.79
C ALA A 148 11.87 14.91 -12.90
N PRO A 149 12.76 15.88 -13.19
CA PRO A 149 13.70 15.80 -14.32
C PRO A 149 14.64 14.58 -14.30
N HIS A 150 14.92 14.05 -13.11
CA HIS A 150 15.77 12.87 -12.94
C HIS A 150 15.00 11.62 -12.52
N SER A 151 13.67 11.68 -12.57
CA SER A 151 12.81 10.52 -12.41
C SER A 151 13.08 9.52 -13.54
N LYS A 152 13.17 8.23 -13.18
CA LYS A 152 13.45 7.15 -14.13
C LYS A 152 12.25 6.22 -14.22
N MET A 153 11.16 6.75 -14.76
CA MET A 153 9.94 5.99 -15.01
C MET A 153 10.25 4.76 -15.87
N GLU A 154 9.99 3.56 -15.35
CA GLU A 154 10.24 2.32 -16.08
C GLU A 154 9.16 2.11 -17.13
N VAL A 155 9.57 2.24 -18.40
CA VAL A 155 8.82 1.84 -19.60
C VAL A 155 9.81 1.23 -20.57
N LYS A 156 9.44 0.12 -21.22
CA LYS A 156 10.28 -0.64 -22.16
C LYS A 156 9.54 -0.88 -23.47
N THR A 157 10.29 -0.92 -24.57
CA THR A 157 9.80 -1.31 -25.91
C THR A 157 9.32 -2.75 -25.92
N ASP A 158 10.10 -3.62 -25.30
CA ASP A 158 9.92 -5.04 -25.12
C ASP A 158 9.93 -5.36 -23.62
N GLY A 159 8.95 -6.13 -23.16
CA GLY A 159 8.79 -6.37 -21.75
C GLY A 159 7.58 -7.23 -21.45
N SER A 160 7.38 -7.48 -20.15
CA SER A 160 6.13 -8.05 -19.66
C SER A 160 5.04 -6.98 -19.62
N TRP A 161 3.81 -7.40 -19.28
CA TRP A 161 2.71 -6.47 -19.05
C TRP A 161 3.02 -5.38 -18.01
N ARG A 162 3.97 -5.61 -17.11
CA ARG A 162 4.35 -4.65 -16.07
C ARG A 162 5.12 -3.43 -16.62
N SER A 163 5.79 -3.55 -17.76
CA SER A 163 6.74 -2.54 -18.24
C SER A 163 6.68 -2.25 -19.74
N GLN A 164 5.97 -3.05 -20.55
CA GLN A 164 5.89 -2.80 -21.99
C GLN A 164 5.04 -1.56 -22.31
N ALA A 165 5.57 -0.67 -23.16
CA ALA A 165 5.00 0.64 -23.50
C ALA A 165 3.53 0.60 -23.97
N LYS A 166 3.12 -0.46 -24.67
CA LYS A 166 1.74 -0.61 -25.18
C LYS A 166 0.66 -0.66 -24.09
N TYR A 167 1.05 -0.90 -22.83
CA TYR A 167 0.13 -0.94 -21.69
C TYR A 167 0.07 0.39 -20.94
N PHE A 168 0.77 1.40 -21.42
CA PHE A 168 0.81 2.73 -20.84
C PHE A 168 0.16 3.74 -21.81
N LYS A 169 -0.38 4.83 -21.26
CA LYS A 169 -0.83 5.96 -22.09
C LYS A 169 0.34 6.62 -22.82
N ASP A 170 0.00 7.36 -23.87
CA ASP A 170 0.99 8.10 -24.66
C ASP A 170 1.54 9.29 -23.85
N THR A 171 2.86 9.31 -23.67
CA THR A 171 3.59 10.36 -22.96
C THR A 171 3.35 11.75 -23.53
N SER A 172 3.12 11.90 -24.83
CA SER A 172 2.91 13.21 -25.47
C SER A 172 1.58 13.89 -25.08
N THR A 173 0.65 13.14 -24.50
CA THR A 173 -0.68 13.59 -24.12
C THR A 173 -0.97 13.51 -22.63
N SER A 174 0.01 13.06 -21.84
CA SER A 174 -0.15 12.77 -20.41
C SER A 174 0.43 13.91 -19.55
N GLU A 175 -0.32 14.39 -18.55
CA GLU A 175 0.23 15.27 -17.51
C GLU A 175 1.08 14.49 -16.51
N PHE A 176 0.79 13.19 -16.31
CA PHE A 176 1.65 12.29 -15.55
C PHE A 176 2.51 11.48 -16.50
N THR A 177 3.84 11.64 -16.39
CA THR A 177 4.77 10.80 -17.15
C THR A 177 4.43 9.31 -16.92
N PRO A 178 4.06 8.55 -17.97
CA PRO A 178 3.67 7.15 -17.82
C PRO A 178 4.87 6.27 -17.43
N GLY A 179 4.61 5.24 -16.64
CA GLY A 179 5.63 4.26 -16.24
C GLY A 179 5.51 3.79 -14.80
N VAL A 180 6.53 3.07 -14.34
CA VAL A 180 6.59 2.55 -12.97
C VAL A 180 7.83 3.03 -12.25
N LEU A 181 7.68 3.47 -11.00
CA LEU A 181 8.78 3.71 -10.07
C LEU A 181 8.61 2.82 -8.84
N SER A 182 9.72 2.36 -8.28
CA SER A 182 9.73 1.66 -6.99
C SER A 182 10.52 2.46 -5.97
N LEU A 183 9.92 2.71 -4.81
CA LEU A 183 10.55 3.39 -3.67
C LEU A 183 10.64 2.40 -2.51
N SER A 184 11.81 2.31 -1.91
CA SER A 184 12.07 1.41 -0.79
C SER A 184 13.32 1.83 -0.01
N PRO A 185 13.22 1.97 1.33
CA PRO A 185 14.38 2.27 2.17
C PRO A 185 15.43 1.15 2.13
N CYS A 186 15.00 -0.09 1.90
CA CYS A 186 15.86 -1.27 1.92
C CYS A 186 15.41 -2.26 0.84
N TRP A 187 16.21 -2.36 -0.22
CA TRP A 187 15.85 -3.07 -1.45
C TRP A 187 16.98 -3.98 -1.95
N PHE A 188 16.61 -5.17 -2.40
CA PHE A 188 17.46 -6.02 -3.23
C PHE A 188 17.14 -5.79 -4.70
N MET A 189 18.16 -5.45 -5.50
CA MET A 189 17.98 -5.29 -6.94
C MET A 189 17.42 -6.58 -7.56
N GLN A 190 16.62 -6.44 -8.62
CA GLN A 190 16.08 -7.59 -9.34
C GLN A 190 17.22 -8.51 -9.78
N ASN A 191 17.05 -9.83 -9.58
CA ASN A 191 18.07 -10.85 -9.83
C ASN A 191 19.36 -10.74 -8.98
N HIS A 192 19.33 -9.95 -7.90
CA HIS A 192 20.45 -9.81 -6.95
C HIS A 192 20.01 -10.17 -5.53
N PRO A 193 19.64 -11.45 -5.27
CA PRO A 193 19.15 -11.87 -3.97
C PRO A 193 20.29 -11.98 -2.92
N PRO A 194 19.96 -11.99 -1.62
CA PRO A 194 20.89 -12.38 -0.57
C PRO A 194 21.31 -13.87 -0.71
N PRO A 195 22.43 -14.30 -0.09
CA PRO A 195 23.38 -13.51 0.70
C PRO A 195 24.46 -12.82 -0.16
N LYS A 196 24.52 -13.13 -1.46
CA LYS A 196 25.56 -12.62 -2.36
C LYS A 196 25.52 -11.10 -2.52
N HIS A 197 24.32 -10.52 -2.43
CA HIS A 197 24.11 -9.10 -2.53
C HIS A 197 23.59 -8.54 -1.21
N LYS A 198 23.97 -7.29 -0.93
CA LYS A 198 23.51 -6.53 0.22
C LYS A 198 22.40 -5.57 -0.22
N PRO A 199 21.41 -5.31 0.63
CA PRO A 199 20.35 -4.39 0.29
C PRO A 199 20.84 -2.93 0.27
N MET A 200 20.10 -2.10 -0.44
CA MET A 200 20.39 -0.68 -0.58
C MET A 200 19.11 0.11 -0.75
N VAL A 201 19.20 1.43 -0.59
CA VAL A 201 18.13 2.35 -0.90
C VAL A 201 17.79 2.27 -2.38
N SER A 202 16.50 2.18 -2.72
CA SER A 202 16.05 2.06 -4.12
C SER A 202 16.53 3.25 -4.97
N ALA A 203 16.68 3.05 -6.28
CA ALA A 203 17.26 4.07 -7.16
C ALA A 203 16.45 5.37 -7.20
N SER A 204 15.14 5.30 -6.99
CA SER A 204 14.19 6.41 -7.06
C SER A 204 14.26 7.37 -5.86
N ILE A 205 15.03 7.04 -4.82
CA ILE A 205 15.24 7.86 -3.61
C ILE A 205 16.74 7.96 -3.28
N ARG A 206 17.62 7.74 -4.26
CA ARG A 206 19.06 7.65 -4.01
C ARG A 206 19.74 9.02 -4.05
N ARG A 207 19.13 10.01 -4.71
CA ARG A 207 19.70 11.35 -4.79
C ARG A 207 19.41 12.13 -3.51
N ARG A 208 20.46 12.46 -2.75
CA ARG A 208 20.34 13.28 -1.54
C ARG A 208 19.82 14.69 -1.83
N ASP A 209 20.10 15.23 -3.02
CA ASP A 209 19.60 16.53 -3.47
C ASP A 209 18.10 16.53 -3.83
N GLY A 210 17.44 15.37 -3.75
CA GLY A 210 15.99 15.21 -3.97
C GLY A 210 15.53 15.51 -5.40
N LYS A 211 16.44 15.72 -6.36
CA LYS A 211 16.06 16.08 -7.74
C LYS A 211 15.45 14.91 -8.54
N ASP A 212 15.49 13.70 -7.99
CA ASP A 212 14.70 12.55 -8.49
C ASP A 212 13.24 12.58 -8.02
N GLY A 213 12.86 13.54 -7.17
CA GLY A 213 11.52 13.67 -6.59
C GLY A 213 11.27 12.70 -5.43
N GLY A 214 12.17 11.75 -5.17
CA GLY A 214 11.93 10.65 -4.24
C GLY A 214 11.84 11.09 -2.78
N ILE A 215 12.81 11.85 -2.30
CA ILE A 215 12.83 12.32 -0.90
C ILE A 215 11.64 13.27 -0.62
N PRO A 216 11.36 14.30 -1.44
CA PRO A 216 10.17 15.14 -1.28
C PRO A 216 8.87 14.33 -1.25
N PHE A 217 8.71 13.36 -2.17
CA PHE A 217 7.55 12.47 -2.20
C PHE A 217 7.39 11.71 -0.88
N VAL A 218 8.43 11.03 -0.39
CA VAL A 218 8.35 10.24 0.85
C VAL A 218 7.94 11.12 2.04
N ARG A 219 8.43 12.36 2.10
CA ARG A 219 8.06 13.32 3.16
C ARG A 219 6.59 13.72 3.06
N ALA A 220 6.12 14.08 1.86
CA ALA A 220 4.72 14.46 1.63
C ALA A 220 3.75 13.31 1.91
N MET A 221 4.19 12.06 1.70
CA MET A 221 3.38 10.85 1.90
C MET A 221 3.26 10.41 3.35
N ARG A 222 3.89 11.09 4.33
CA ARG A 222 3.95 10.63 5.74
C ARG A 222 2.59 10.26 6.31
N GLU A 223 1.60 11.13 6.15
CA GLU A 223 0.25 10.93 6.66
C GLU A 223 -0.50 9.82 5.91
N ALA A 224 -0.48 9.83 4.57
CA ALA A 224 -1.10 8.77 3.78
C ALA A 224 -0.49 7.38 4.05
N PHE A 225 0.83 7.28 4.15
CA PHE A 225 1.53 6.04 4.50
C PHE A 225 1.20 5.57 5.93
N SER A 226 1.09 6.51 6.87
CA SER A 226 0.74 6.18 8.25
C SER A 226 -0.71 5.70 8.37
N LEU A 227 -1.64 6.29 7.62
CA LEU A 227 -3.01 5.81 7.53
C LEU A 227 -3.09 4.42 6.89
N ILE A 228 -2.36 4.19 5.79
CA ILE A 228 -2.24 2.85 5.18
C ILE A 228 -1.75 1.83 6.22
N GLY A 229 -0.71 2.17 6.98
CA GLY A 229 -0.19 1.31 8.03
C GLY A 229 -1.18 1.10 9.19
N ALA A 230 -1.92 2.13 9.57
CA ALA A 230 -2.93 2.05 10.62
C ALA A 230 -4.12 1.15 10.23
N VAL A 231 -4.55 1.21 8.98
CA VAL A 231 -5.55 0.26 8.45
C VAL A 231 -4.97 -1.15 8.43
N LEU A 232 -3.73 -1.34 7.99
CA LEU A 232 -3.07 -2.66 8.04
C LEU A 232 -3.01 -3.21 9.47
N TYR A 233 -2.73 -2.38 10.47
CA TYR A 233 -2.73 -2.78 11.88
C TYR A 233 -4.11 -3.26 12.34
N VAL A 234 -5.20 -2.69 11.81
CA VAL A 234 -6.56 -3.17 12.07
C VAL A 234 -6.84 -4.50 11.36
N LEU A 235 -6.33 -4.73 10.15
CA LEU A 235 -6.65 -5.94 9.38
C LEU A 235 -5.75 -7.14 9.69
N ASN A 236 -4.47 -6.88 9.92
CA ASN A 236 -3.43 -7.87 10.15
C ASN A 236 -2.28 -7.25 10.98
N PRO A 237 -2.45 -7.12 12.31
CA PRO A 237 -1.42 -6.63 13.23
C PRO A 237 -0.09 -7.33 13.04
N SER A 238 -0.10 -8.66 12.84
CA SER A 238 1.12 -9.43 12.68
C SER A 238 1.90 -9.03 11.43
N GLN A 239 1.23 -8.72 10.31
CA GLN A 239 1.92 -8.19 9.13
C GLN A 239 2.46 -6.78 9.39
N TYR A 240 1.68 -5.91 10.02
CA TYR A 240 2.13 -4.57 10.41
C TYR A 240 3.39 -4.62 11.28
N GLU A 241 3.36 -5.44 12.32
CA GLU A 241 4.45 -5.62 13.29
C GLU A 241 5.73 -6.12 12.61
N GLN A 242 5.63 -7.10 11.70
CA GLN A 242 6.79 -7.57 10.93
C GLN A 242 7.48 -6.43 10.14
N GLY A 243 6.69 -5.53 9.56
CA GLY A 243 7.21 -4.36 8.86
C GLY A 243 7.89 -3.37 9.81
N VAL A 244 7.22 -3.04 10.92
CA VAL A 244 7.73 -2.13 11.96
C VAL A 244 9.02 -2.69 12.60
N GLU A 245 9.02 -3.95 13.00
CA GLU A 245 10.19 -4.63 13.60
C GLU A 245 11.38 -4.62 12.65
N THR A 246 11.15 -4.78 11.35
CA THR A 246 12.20 -4.70 10.32
C THR A 246 12.89 -3.33 10.34
N TRP A 247 12.11 -2.25 10.44
CA TRP A 247 12.64 -0.89 10.53
C TRP A 247 13.32 -0.60 11.86
N GLN A 248 12.75 -1.08 12.97
CA GLN A 248 13.36 -0.97 14.30
C GLN A 248 14.72 -1.66 14.33
N LYS A 249 14.82 -2.88 13.81
CA LYS A 249 16.09 -3.62 13.77
C LYS A 249 17.13 -2.90 12.92
N LEU A 250 16.77 -2.41 11.73
CA LEU A 250 17.69 -1.62 10.91
C LEU A 250 18.13 -0.33 11.60
N ALA A 251 17.22 0.39 12.26
CA ALA A 251 17.55 1.62 12.98
C ALA A 251 18.51 1.33 14.15
N ALA A 252 18.21 0.30 14.94
CA ALA A 252 18.99 -0.08 16.12
C ALA A 252 20.41 -0.57 15.76
N THR A 253 20.59 -1.21 14.60
CA THR A 253 21.89 -1.67 14.12
C THR A 253 22.62 -0.65 13.24
N ASN A 254 22.14 0.60 13.16
CA ASN A 254 22.69 1.63 12.25
C ASN A 254 22.80 1.14 10.80
N CYS A 255 21.76 0.43 10.33
CA CYS A 255 21.68 -0.15 8.99
C CYS A 255 22.81 -1.15 8.68
N GLU A 256 23.24 -1.91 9.69
CA GLU A 256 24.17 -3.03 9.50
C GLU A 256 23.66 -3.99 8.43
N GLY A 257 24.58 -4.53 7.62
CA GLY A 257 24.25 -5.41 6.50
C GLY A 257 23.91 -4.68 5.20
N SER A 258 23.73 -3.36 5.22
CA SER A 258 23.57 -2.57 3.99
C SER A 258 24.80 -2.59 3.08
N ALA A 259 24.59 -2.31 1.79
CA ALA A 259 25.68 -2.20 0.82
C ALA A 259 26.67 -1.08 1.21
N PRO A 260 27.96 -1.19 0.82
CA PRO A 260 28.98 -0.18 1.17
C PRO A 260 28.52 1.24 0.82
N LYS A 261 28.77 2.19 1.75
CA LYS A 261 28.41 3.62 1.62
C LYS A 261 26.90 3.91 1.49
N CYS A 262 26.02 2.94 1.77
CA CYS A 262 24.57 3.13 1.74
C CYS A 262 23.93 3.31 3.12
N ALA A 263 24.63 2.98 4.20
CA ALA A 263 24.08 2.97 5.57
C ALA A 263 23.50 4.33 6.00
N GLU A 264 24.23 5.42 5.80
CA GLU A 264 23.74 6.76 6.16
C GLU A 264 22.48 7.18 5.39
N LEU A 265 22.46 6.93 4.08
CA LEU A 265 21.30 7.25 3.25
C LEU A 265 20.11 6.38 3.65
N MET A 266 20.35 5.09 3.91
CA MET A 266 19.31 4.17 4.40
C MET A 266 18.74 4.64 5.73
N ALA A 267 19.59 5.02 6.69
CA ALA A 267 19.17 5.59 7.96
C ALA A 267 18.36 6.88 7.74
N GLY A 268 18.81 7.77 6.85
CA GLY A 268 18.10 9.00 6.51
C GLY A 268 16.69 8.75 5.96
N VAL A 269 16.57 7.82 5.00
CA VAL A 269 15.27 7.46 4.42
C VAL A 269 14.38 6.76 5.45
N LEU A 270 14.91 5.86 6.27
CA LEU A 270 14.15 5.18 7.32
C LEU A 270 13.53 6.19 8.30
N ARG A 271 14.23 7.28 8.62
CA ARG A 271 13.69 8.32 9.51
C ARG A 271 12.46 9.05 8.95
N ILE A 272 12.26 9.06 7.62
CA ILE A 272 11.09 9.68 6.95
C ILE A 272 10.10 8.64 6.38
N TRP A 273 10.40 7.34 6.48
CA TRP A 273 9.58 6.26 5.92
C TRP A 273 8.45 5.84 6.87
N ALA A 274 7.32 6.54 6.82
CA ALA A 274 6.19 6.32 7.73
C ALA A 274 5.25 5.18 7.28
N SER A 275 5.81 4.05 6.81
CA SER A 275 5.03 2.91 6.30
C SER A 275 5.59 1.58 6.84
N PRO A 276 4.73 0.63 7.24
CA PRO A 276 5.20 -0.72 7.57
C PRO A 276 5.63 -1.50 6.33
N PHE A 277 5.18 -1.11 5.13
CA PHE A 277 5.52 -1.78 3.89
C PHE A 277 6.96 -1.52 3.48
N THR A 278 7.62 -2.54 2.91
CA THR A 278 9.01 -2.41 2.44
C THR A 278 9.17 -1.65 1.15
N VAL A 279 8.09 -1.56 0.36
CA VAL A 279 8.11 -0.99 -0.98
C VAL A 279 6.80 -0.26 -1.21
N THR A 280 6.88 0.88 -1.89
CA THR A 280 5.75 1.50 -2.57
C THR A 280 6.11 1.68 -4.03
N GLN A 281 5.30 1.12 -4.93
CA GLN A 281 5.38 1.35 -6.37
C GLN A 281 4.41 2.44 -6.79
N VAL A 282 4.89 3.39 -7.58
CA VAL A 282 4.07 4.43 -8.22
C VAL A 282 3.90 3.99 -9.67
N ILE A 283 2.67 3.62 -10.04
CA ILE A 283 2.29 3.10 -11.35
C ILE A 283 1.44 4.16 -12.03
N SER A 284 2.04 4.87 -12.99
CA SER A 284 1.41 5.95 -13.73
C SER A 284 0.85 5.46 -15.06
N ASN A 285 -0.43 5.72 -15.30
CA ASN A 285 -1.10 5.57 -16.58
C ASN A 285 -0.98 4.18 -17.22
N ARG A 286 -0.92 3.12 -16.40
CA ARG A 286 -0.79 1.73 -16.85
C ARG A 286 -2.13 0.99 -16.77
N GLU A 287 -2.55 0.33 -17.85
CA GLU A 287 -3.58 -0.70 -17.82
C GLU A 287 -2.99 -2.04 -17.32
N THR A 288 -3.75 -2.84 -16.59
CA THR A 288 -3.25 -4.08 -15.98
C THR A 288 -4.16 -5.26 -16.32
N PRO A 289 -3.66 -6.28 -17.05
CA PRO A 289 -4.44 -7.46 -17.36
C PRO A 289 -4.70 -8.28 -16.10
N PHE A 290 -5.55 -9.30 -16.21
CA PHE A 290 -5.76 -10.23 -15.11
C PHE A 290 -4.47 -10.99 -14.77
N HIS A 291 -4.12 -11.01 -13.50
CA HIS A 291 -2.91 -11.67 -13.01
C HIS A 291 -2.98 -12.00 -11.53
N PHE A 292 -1.99 -12.80 -11.10
CA PHE A 292 -1.59 -12.91 -9.71
C PHE A 292 -0.22 -12.27 -9.51
N ASP A 293 0.01 -11.68 -8.35
CA ASP A 293 1.36 -11.32 -7.94
C ASP A 293 2.15 -12.55 -7.47
N THR A 294 3.47 -12.45 -7.54
CA THR A 294 4.35 -13.63 -7.39
C THR A 294 5.52 -13.43 -6.43
N LEU A 295 5.78 -12.21 -5.94
CA LEU A 295 7.02 -11.85 -5.23
C LEU A 295 6.82 -11.44 -3.76
N GLY A 296 5.78 -11.95 -3.10
CA GLY A 296 5.43 -11.64 -1.69
C GLY A 296 5.15 -12.89 -0.84
N ASN A 297 4.33 -12.74 0.21
CA ASN A 297 3.75 -13.85 0.98
C ASN A 297 2.23 -13.95 0.71
N PRO A 298 1.66 -15.14 0.47
CA PRO A 298 0.23 -15.28 0.22
C PRO A 298 -0.68 -14.89 1.41
N ASN A 299 -0.14 -14.78 2.61
CA ASN A 299 -0.88 -14.33 3.80
C ASN A 299 -0.82 -12.81 4.02
N TRP A 300 -0.12 -12.09 3.16
CA TRP A 300 0.07 -10.65 3.29
C TRP A 300 -0.81 -9.88 2.33
N TYR A 301 -1.38 -8.80 2.84
CA TYR A 301 -2.06 -7.82 2.02
C TYR A 301 -1.05 -6.92 1.33
N ASP A 302 -1.30 -6.63 0.07
CA ASP A 302 -0.79 -5.44 -0.59
C ASP A 302 -1.85 -4.34 -0.45
N CYS A 303 -1.40 -3.09 -0.38
CA CYS A 303 -2.28 -1.93 -0.36
C CYS A 303 -2.18 -1.20 -1.70
N LEU A 304 -3.33 -0.93 -2.32
CA LEU A 304 -3.46 -0.09 -3.50
C LEU A 304 -4.14 1.22 -3.11
N LEU A 305 -3.60 2.36 -3.53
CA LEU A 305 -4.23 3.67 -3.39
C LEU A 305 -4.20 4.40 -4.72
N THR A 306 -5.34 4.86 -5.21
CA THR A 306 -5.44 5.56 -6.49
C THR A 306 -5.60 7.06 -6.34
N VAL A 307 -4.91 7.81 -7.21
CA VAL A 307 -5.04 9.26 -7.36
C VAL A 307 -5.03 9.65 -8.85
N GLY A 308 -5.23 10.94 -9.12
CA GLY A 308 -5.32 11.47 -10.47
C GLY A 308 -6.75 11.77 -10.92
N ARG A 309 -6.84 12.52 -12.00
CA ARG A 309 -8.12 12.96 -12.57
C ARG A 309 -8.53 11.99 -13.66
N TYR A 310 -9.38 11.04 -13.28
CA TYR A 310 -9.96 10.08 -14.22
C TYR A 310 -11.37 9.67 -13.79
N GLY A 311 -12.10 9.07 -14.72
CA GLY A 311 -13.38 8.43 -14.49
C GLY A 311 -13.39 6.99 -15.01
N GLY A 312 -14.39 6.23 -14.55
CA GLY A 312 -14.65 4.88 -15.04
C GLY A 312 -13.68 3.82 -14.50
N GLY A 313 -12.93 4.11 -13.43
CA GLY A 313 -12.01 3.15 -12.85
C GLY A 313 -12.70 1.94 -12.24
N ARG A 314 -12.22 0.74 -12.59
CA ARG A 314 -12.71 -0.54 -12.07
C ARG A 314 -11.54 -1.47 -11.73
N LEU A 315 -11.51 -1.96 -10.50
CA LEU A 315 -10.66 -3.06 -10.07
C LEU A 315 -11.49 -4.33 -10.08
N GLU A 316 -11.04 -5.34 -10.79
CA GLU A 316 -11.79 -6.57 -10.99
C GLU A 316 -11.15 -7.73 -10.27
N LEU A 317 -11.97 -8.53 -9.60
CA LEU A 317 -11.56 -9.78 -8.98
C LEU A 317 -12.24 -10.92 -9.76
N LYS A 318 -11.55 -11.46 -10.78
CA LYS A 318 -12.13 -12.33 -11.81
C LYS A 318 -12.93 -13.49 -11.21
N ARG A 319 -12.36 -14.18 -10.23
CA ARG A 319 -12.94 -15.37 -9.60
C ARG A 319 -13.98 -15.06 -8.51
N VAL A 320 -13.96 -13.84 -7.99
CA VAL A 320 -15.01 -13.36 -7.09
C VAL A 320 -16.26 -12.99 -7.89
N GLY A 321 -16.12 -12.73 -9.21
CA GLY A 321 -17.22 -12.32 -10.08
C GLY A 321 -17.73 -10.92 -9.75
N ARG A 322 -16.81 -10.04 -9.34
CA ARG A 322 -17.12 -8.68 -8.89
C ARG A 322 -16.11 -7.69 -9.43
N HIS A 323 -16.62 -6.52 -9.78
CA HIS A 323 -15.83 -5.32 -10.03
C HIS A 323 -16.12 -4.26 -8.97
N PHE A 324 -15.08 -3.56 -8.56
CA PHE A 324 -15.10 -2.57 -7.49
C PHE A 324 -14.80 -1.20 -8.08
N ARG A 325 -15.58 -0.20 -7.65
CA ARG A 325 -15.40 1.17 -8.10
C ARG A 325 -14.04 1.71 -7.67
N TYR A 326 -13.15 1.89 -8.62
CA TYR A 326 -11.74 2.16 -8.39
C TYR A 326 -11.36 3.56 -8.86
N GLU A 327 -12.02 4.56 -8.28
CA GLU A 327 -11.88 5.98 -8.62
C GLU A 327 -10.78 6.65 -7.80
N ARG A 328 -10.55 7.94 -8.06
CA ARG A 328 -9.67 8.79 -7.26
C ARG A 328 -9.99 8.69 -5.76
N GLY A 329 -8.97 8.38 -4.95
CA GLY A 329 -9.05 8.25 -3.50
C GLY A 329 -9.56 6.90 -3.01
N THR A 330 -9.67 5.88 -3.88
CA THR A 330 -9.95 4.50 -3.44
C THR A 330 -8.69 3.86 -2.88
N MET A 331 -8.82 3.29 -1.68
CA MET A 331 -7.81 2.42 -1.08
C MET A 331 -8.33 0.98 -1.08
N ALA A 332 -7.48 0.02 -1.38
CA ALA A 332 -7.83 -1.39 -1.38
C ALA A 332 -6.72 -2.24 -0.76
N PHE A 333 -7.07 -3.13 0.17
CA PHE A 333 -6.17 -4.16 0.67
C PHE A 333 -6.50 -5.48 -0.01
N ILE A 334 -5.52 -6.14 -0.60
CA ILE A 334 -5.72 -7.34 -1.40
C ILE A 334 -4.68 -8.41 -1.09
N LEU A 335 -5.11 -9.66 -0.93
CA LEU A 335 -4.22 -10.81 -1.00
C LEU A 335 -3.92 -11.12 -2.48
N SER A 336 -3.03 -10.33 -3.08
CA SER A 336 -2.71 -10.28 -4.52
C SER A 336 -2.19 -11.60 -5.12
N GLN A 337 -1.65 -12.49 -4.28
CA GLN A 337 -1.23 -13.84 -4.69
C GLN A 337 -2.35 -14.88 -4.66
N VAL A 338 -3.48 -14.54 -4.06
CA VAL A 338 -4.61 -15.45 -3.85
C VAL A 338 -5.78 -15.04 -4.73
N LEU A 339 -5.94 -13.74 -4.97
CA LEU A 339 -7.01 -13.18 -5.78
C LEU A 339 -6.47 -12.75 -7.15
N GLU A 340 -7.00 -13.39 -8.19
CA GLU A 340 -6.77 -12.98 -9.58
C GLU A 340 -7.41 -11.62 -9.80
N HIS A 341 -6.61 -10.63 -10.19
CA HIS A 341 -7.07 -9.26 -10.28
C HIS A 341 -6.51 -8.53 -11.49
N GLY A 342 -7.24 -7.52 -11.93
CA GLY A 342 -6.85 -6.67 -13.05
C GLY A 342 -7.53 -5.31 -12.95
N VAL A 343 -7.04 -4.36 -13.74
CA VAL A 343 -7.59 -3.01 -13.80
C VAL A 343 -7.62 -2.53 -15.25
N ALA A 344 -8.81 -2.26 -15.75
CA ALA A 344 -9.03 -1.76 -17.11
C ALA A 344 -8.47 -0.33 -17.31
N GLU A 345 -8.40 0.07 -18.57
CA GLU A 345 -8.12 1.45 -18.96
C GLU A 345 -9.18 2.42 -18.40
N VAL A 346 -8.72 3.62 -18.03
CA VAL A 346 -9.55 4.70 -17.48
C VAL A 346 -9.65 5.90 -18.41
N ASP A 347 -10.70 6.69 -18.24
CA ASP A 347 -10.91 7.93 -18.98
C ASP A 347 -10.25 9.09 -18.19
N GLY A 348 -9.09 9.57 -18.63
CA GLY A 348 -8.25 10.54 -17.89
C GLY A 348 -6.93 9.92 -17.40
N GLU A 349 -6.34 10.42 -16.33
CA GLU A 349 -5.02 9.99 -15.86
C GLU A 349 -5.04 9.40 -14.45
N ARG A 350 -4.47 8.21 -14.29
CA ARG A 350 -4.47 7.46 -13.03
C ARG A 350 -3.05 7.16 -12.59
N ILE A 351 -2.80 7.44 -11.32
CA ILE A 351 -1.66 6.89 -10.59
C ILE A 351 -2.20 5.88 -9.58
N CYS A 352 -1.59 4.70 -9.54
CA CYS A 352 -1.79 3.70 -8.50
C CYS A 352 -0.51 3.60 -7.66
N LEU A 353 -0.66 3.82 -6.36
CA LEU A 353 0.35 3.53 -5.35
C LEU A 353 0.13 2.11 -4.83
N ALA A 354 1.04 1.20 -5.17
CA ALA A 354 1.01 -0.19 -4.71
C ALA A 354 2.07 -0.41 -3.62
N SER A 355 1.66 -0.50 -2.37
CA SER A 355 2.52 -0.76 -1.22
C SER A 355 2.49 -2.24 -0.82
N PHE A 356 3.67 -2.87 -0.75
CA PHE A 356 3.81 -4.30 -0.48
C PHE A 356 5.09 -4.64 0.28
N MET A 357 5.14 -5.86 0.83
CA MET A 357 6.29 -6.38 1.56
C MET A 357 7.10 -7.35 0.70
N ARG A 358 8.42 -7.24 0.76
CA ARG A 358 9.36 -8.16 0.12
C ARG A 358 9.90 -9.14 1.15
N PRO A 359 9.55 -10.44 1.06
CA PRO A 359 9.98 -11.44 2.02
C PRO A 359 11.50 -11.50 2.14
N GLU A 360 12.25 -11.24 1.07
CA GLU A 360 13.72 -11.26 1.10
C GLU A 360 14.31 -10.21 2.05
N VAL A 361 13.68 -9.03 2.13
CA VAL A 361 14.11 -7.93 3.01
C VAL A 361 13.91 -8.31 4.46
N LEU A 362 12.70 -8.78 4.80
CA LEU A 362 12.36 -9.23 6.15
C LEU A 362 13.23 -10.44 6.56
N LYS A 363 13.44 -11.41 5.66
CA LYS A 363 14.32 -12.57 5.90
C LYS A 363 15.75 -12.18 6.20
N TYR A 364 16.28 -11.22 5.43
CA TYR A 364 17.64 -10.76 5.60
C TYR A 364 17.85 -10.01 6.92
N ILE A 365 16.90 -9.15 7.29
CA ILE A 365 17.03 -8.27 8.45
C ILE A 365 16.67 -9.01 9.73
N LEU A 366 15.49 -9.63 9.78
CA LEU A 366 14.97 -10.26 10.99
C LEU A 366 15.55 -11.65 11.24
N GLU A 367 16.41 -12.17 10.34
CA GLU A 367 16.86 -13.58 10.36
C GLU A 367 15.65 -14.54 10.45
N TRP A 368 14.58 -14.12 9.77
CA TRP A 368 13.21 -14.56 9.90
C TRP A 368 13.00 -15.89 10.60
N ARG A 369 12.33 -15.82 11.76
CA ARG A 369 11.56 -16.93 12.33
C ARG A 369 10.12 -16.74 11.89
N ALA A 370 9.51 -17.75 11.28
CA ALA A 370 8.19 -17.61 10.71
C ALA A 370 7.13 -17.36 11.79
N HIS A 371 6.64 -16.14 11.88
CA HIS A 371 5.26 -15.89 12.28
C HIS A 371 4.42 -16.05 11.01
N ALA A 372 4.08 -17.29 10.67
CA ALA A 372 3.09 -17.56 9.63
C ALA A 372 1.71 -17.18 10.17
N SER A 373 1.45 -15.90 10.37
CA SER A 373 0.10 -15.41 10.60
C SER A 373 -0.66 -15.60 9.30
N ARG A 374 -1.70 -16.45 9.37
CA ARG A 374 -2.69 -16.55 8.31
C ARG A 374 -3.49 -15.25 8.28
N PRO A 375 -4.13 -14.89 7.15
CA PRO A 375 -5.09 -13.79 7.14
C PRO A 375 -6.12 -14.00 8.24
N GLU A 376 -6.39 -12.93 9.00
CA GLU A 376 -7.37 -12.98 10.08
C GLU A 376 -8.78 -13.21 9.54
N THR A 377 -9.62 -13.81 10.38
CA THR A 377 -11.04 -13.87 10.12
C THR A 377 -11.68 -12.53 10.42
N VAL A 378 -12.78 -12.21 9.73
CA VAL A 378 -13.59 -11.02 10.04
C VAL A 378 -14.03 -11.07 11.50
N HIS A 379 -14.42 -12.24 12.00
CA HIS A 379 -14.80 -12.44 13.40
C HIS A 379 -13.68 -12.03 14.39
N SER A 380 -12.44 -12.47 14.16
CA SER A 380 -11.31 -12.12 15.04
C SER A 380 -10.97 -10.62 14.97
N ILE A 381 -11.13 -10.00 13.81
CA ILE A 381 -10.96 -8.55 13.66
C ILE A 381 -12.05 -7.82 14.46
N GLU A 382 -13.31 -8.20 14.28
CA GLU A 382 -14.45 -7.61 15.00
C GLU A 382 -14.34 -7.78 16.52
N GLU A 383 -13.90 -8.95 16.99
CA GLU A 383 -13.63 -9.19 18.40
C GLU A 383 -12.58 -8.22 18.96
N ARG A 384 -11.44 -8.09 18.27
CA ARG A 384 -10.37 -7.15 18.67
C ARG A 384 -10.81 -5.70 18.62
N LEU A 385 -11.74 -5.35 17.73
CA LEU A 385 -12.36 -4.03 17.64
C LEU A 385 -13.54 -3.84 18.62
N GLY A 386 -13.80 -4.79 19.51
CA GLY A 386 -14.85 -4.64 20.52
C GLY A 386 -16.26 -4.61 19.94
N VAL A 387 -16.47 -5.16 18.74
CA VAL A 387 -17.81 -5.31 18.16
C VAL A 387 -18.61 -6.29 19.05
N PRO A 388 -19.81 -5.91 19.53
CA PRO A 388 -20.65 -6.77 20.35
C PRO A 388 -20.98 -8.07 19.61
N GLU A 389 -21.01 -9.21 20.31
CA GLU A 389 -21.26 -10.52 19.70
C GLU A 389 -22.52 -10.57 18.83
N ALA A 390 -23.60 -9.89 19.25
CA ALA A 390 -24.85 -9.80 18.50
C ALA A 390 -24.76 -8.99 17.18
N GLU A 391 -23.73 -8.14 17.05
CA GLU A 391 -23.47 -7.31 15.85
C GLU A 391 -22.37 -7.91 14.97
N ARG A 392 -21.66 -8.95 15.44
CA ARG A 392 -20.59 -9.60 14.68
C ARG A 392 -21.16 -10.33 13.48
N ARG A 393 -20.40 -10.32 12.39
CA ARG A 393 -20.73 -11.10 11.20
C ARG A 393 -20.48 -12.57 11.46
N GLY A 394 -21.53 -13.38 11.26
CA GLY A 394 -21.40 -14.82 11.13
C GLY A 394 -20.75 -15.21 9.80
N ILE A 395 -20.46 -16.51 9.67
CA ILE A 395 -20.14 -17.14 8.38
C ILE A 395 -21.37 -17.91 7.91
#